data_AF-A0A2M9G0F3-F1
#
_entry.id   AF-A0A2M9G0F3-F1
#
_cell.length_a   1.000
_cell.length_b   1.000
_cell.length_c   1.000
_cell.angle_alpha   90.00
_cell.angle_beta   90.00
_cell.angle_gamma   90.00
#
_symmetry.space_group_name_H-M   'P 1'
#
loop_
_entity.id
_entity.type
_entity.pdbx_description
1 polymer ?
#
loop_
_entity_poly.entity_id
_entity_poly.type
_entity_poly.pdbx_seq_one_letter_code
_entity_poly.pdbx_strand_id
1 'polypeptide(L)'
;MKDPWRYIFRASTANPAAGAGASRLAAMNAAARTVVAIEARHRGRPGGVAGLLLGDDGPTPADWRRLPEGDAHDPESHAQYYFHRHDGAPGDLGHFHTFLRAPGMPAGVRPLVPDEATPWPGGRGSVSHLVALAVDRRGRPSHLFTTNRWVTGEALCAGDDVIAMLDRFRPAGAGPSPDVDRWLRALLVLFRPQIEHLIHRRDAVLLEAVARQGLQALEARELEIASAMPIDVTEQARALAAISAKRQDPAGGEV
;
A
#
# COMPACT_ATOMS: atom_id res chain seq x y z
N MET A 1 17.72 7.29 19.27
CA MET A 1 16.46 6.94 18.58
C MET A 1 16.80 6.15 17.34
N LYS A 2 16.26 4.95 17.19
CA LYS A 2 16.47 4.14 15.97
C LYS A 2 15.71 4.83 14.85
N ASP A 3 16.38 5.08 13.73
CA ASP A 3 15.74 5.51 12.50
C ASP A 3 14.56 4.56 12.19
N PRO A 4 13.31 5.02 12.07
CA PRO A 4 12.18 4.15 11.75
C PRO A 4 12.38 3.45 10.39
N TRP A 5 13.24 4.03 9.55
CA TRP A 5 13.63 3.52 8.25
C TRP A 5 14.95 2.72 8.28
N ARG A 6 15.54 2.45 9.46
CA ARG A 6 16.81 1.69 9.56
C ARG A 6 16.71 0.25 9.04
N TYR A 7 15.50 -0.23 8.80
CA TYR A 7 15.21 -1.53 8.21
C TYR A 7 14.67 -1.43 6.76
N ILE A 8 14.80 -0.28 6.08
CA ILE A 8 14.64 -0.23 4.63
C ILE A 8 15.72 -1.13 4.03
N PHE A 9 15.36 -2.40 3.82
CA PHE A 9 16.00 -3.20 2.80
C PHE A 9 15.87 -2.44 1.49
N ARG A 10 17.00 -2.15 0.84
CA ARG A 10 17.01 -1.70 -0.54
C ARG A 10 16.44 -2.82 -1.41
N ALA A 11 15.14 -2.78 -1.71
CA ALA A 11 14.59 -3.56 -2.81
C ALA A 11 15.02 -2.90 -4.12
N SER A 12 15.69 -3.71 -4.96
CA SER A 12 15.95 -3.57 -6.41
C SER A 12 15.83 -2.18 -7.05
N THR A 13 16.93 -1.72 -7.67
CA THR A 13 16.97 -0.51 -8.53
C THR A 13 16.24 -0.70 -9.87
N ALA A 14 15.79 -1.91 -10.22
CA ALA A 14 15.05 -2.14 -11.45
C ALA A 14 13.58 -1.75 -11.26
N ASN A 15 13.10 -0.78 -12.06
CA ASN A 15 11.68 -0.41 -12.07
C ASN A 15 10.81 -1.60 -12.55
N PRO A 16 9.98 -2.21 -11.70
CA PRO A 16 9.19 -3.39 -12.04
C PRO A 16 8.08 -3.10 -13.08
N ALA A 17 7.86 -1.83 -13.46
CA ALA A 17 6.89 -1.46 -14.49
C ALA A 17 7.25 -1.91 -15.93
N ALA A 18 8.52 -2.27 -16.20
CA ALA A 18 8.99 -2.60 -17.55
C ALA A 18 8.25 -3.78 -18.22
N GLY A 19 7.67 -4.70 -17.43
CA GLY A 19 6.97 -5.90 -17.91
C GLY A 19 5.45 -5.77 -18.09
N ALA A 20 4.83 -4.61 -17.82
CA ALA A 20 3.37 -4.50 -17.78
C ALA A 20 2.71 -4.61 -19.18
N GLY A 21 1.65 -5.40 -19.35
CA GLY A 21 0.88 -5.47 -20.61
C GLY A 21 0.25 -4.12 -21.02
N ALA A 22 -0.18 -3.97 -22.28
CA ALA A 22 -0.66 -2.68 -22.83
C ALA A 22 -1.85 -2.08 -22.04
N SER A 23 -2.85 -2.90 -21.70
CA SER A 23 -4.01 -2.48 -20.89
C SER A 23 -3.58 -1.99 -19.50
N ARG A 24 -2.66 -2.72 -18.85
CA ARG A 24 -2.12 -2.35 -17.53
C ARG A 24 -1.33 -1.05 -17.58
N LEU A 25 -0.49 -0.85 -18.59
CA LEU A 25 0.25 0.39 -18.81
C LEU A 25 -0.70 1.59 -19.02
N ALA A 26 -1.78 1.42 -19.78
CA ALA A 26 -2.79 2.47 -19.97
C ALA A 26 -3.48 2.84 -18.65
N ALA A 27 -3.85 1.83 -17.84
CA ALA A 27 -4.43 2.05 -16.52
C ALA A 27 -3.47 2.79 -15.57
N MET A 28 -2.19 2.42 -15.54
CA MET A 28 -1.17 3.09 -14.73
C MET A 28 -0.96 4.55 -15.15
N ASN A 29 -0.95 4.85 -16.45
CA ASN A 29 -0.88 6.23 -16.96
C ASN A 29 -2.13 7.05 -16.59
N ALA A 30 -3.32 6.46 -16.65
CA ALA A 30 -4.55 7.12 -16.22
C ALA A 30 -4.57 7.38 -14.70
N ALA A 31 -4.02 6.45 -13.92
CA ALA A 31 -3.83 6.60 -12.50
C ALA A 31 -2.83 7.72 -12.17
N ALA A 32 -1.70 7.80 -12.88
CA ALA A 32 -0.73 8.89 -12.72
C ALA A 32 -1.39 10.27 -12.90
N ARG A 33 -2.17 10.45 -13.97
CA ARG A 33 -2.91 11.70 -14.22
C ARG A 33 -3.90 12.01 -13.09
N THR A 34 -4.58 10.99 -12.57
CA THR A 34 -5.51 11.14 -11.45
C THR A 34 -4.80 11.59 -10.19
N VAL A 35 -3.69 10.94 -9.81
CA VAL A 35 -2.88 11.31 -8.64
C VAL A 35 -2.39 12.75 -8.77
N VAL A 36 -1.77 13.12 -9.90
CA VAL A 36 -1.26 14.47 -10.13
C VAL A 36 -2.36 15.53 -10.05
N ALA A 37 -3.54 15.26 -10.63
CA ALA A 37 -4.66 16.20 -10.58
C ALA A 37 -5.19 16.42 -9.16
N ILE A 38 -5.30 15.35 -8.35
CA ILE A 38 -5.75 15.45 -6.96
C ILE A 38 -4.68 16.17 -6.11
N GLU A 39 -3.41 15.78 -6.23
CA GLU A 39 -2.33 16.44 -5.48
C GLU A 39 -2.20 17.93 -5.85
N ALA A 40 -2.40 18.29 -7.11
CA ALA A 40 -2.42 19.69 -7.53
C ALA A 40 -3.56 20.49 -6.87
N ARG A 41 -4.75 19.89 -6.73
CA ARG A 41 -5.91 20.51 -6.06
C ARG A 41 -5.62 20.81 -4.58
N HIS A 42 -4.78 20.01 -3.92
CA HIS A 42 -4.47 20.14 -2.49
C HIS A 42 -3.05 20.63 -2.19
N ARG A 43 -2.31 21.15 -3.18
CA ARG A 43 -0.89 21.56 -3.03
C ARG A 43 -0.63 22.59 -1.94
N GLY A 44 -1.60 23.46 -1.64
CA GLY A 44 -1.52 24.46 -0.58
C GLY A 44 -2.03 24.00 0.80
N ARG A 45 -2.58 22.79 0.90
CA ARG A 45 -3.12 22.25 2.16
C ARG A 45 -1.97 21.65 2.99
N PRO A 46 -1.87 21.97 4.30
CA PRO A 46 -0.96 21.26 5.21
C PRO A 46 -1.19 19.75 5.15
N GLY A 47 -0.13 18.99 4.90
CA GLY A 47 -0.22 17.52 4.73
C GLY A 47 -0.85 17.05 3.41
N GLY A 48 -1.09 17.94 2.45
CA GLY A 48 -1.59 17.60 1.12
C GLY A 48 -2.95 16.90 1.16
N VAL A 49 -3.06 15.78 0.43
CA VAL A 49 -4.27 14.96 0.39
C VAL A 49 -4.55 14.30 1.74
N ALA A 50 -3.52 13.80 2.43
CA ALA A 50 -3.66 13.21 3.76
C ALA A 50 -4.20 14.21 4.80
N GLY A 51 -3.91 15.50 4.62
CA GLY A 51 -4.46 16.59 5.42
C GLY A 51 -6.00 16.66 5.44
N LEU A 52 -6.69 16.09 4.44
CA LEU A 52 -8.15 15.99 4.42
C LEU A 52 -8.72 15.11 5.53
N LEU A 53 -7.90 14.24 6.13
CA LEU A 53 -8.29 13.43 7.29
C LEU A 53 -8.00 14.13 8.62
N LEU A 54 -7.14 15.15 8.63
CA LEU A 54 -6.62 15.78 9.85
C LEU A 54 -7.50 16.94 10.34
N GLY A 55 -8.43 17.43 9.51
CA GLY A 55 -9.30 18.58 9.82
C GLY A 55 -8.60 19.95 9.71
N ASP A 56 -9.38 21.03 9.83
CA ASP A 56 -8.90 22.41 9.61
C ASP A 56 -8.25 23.06 10.85
N ASP A 57 -8.54 22.60 12.07
CA ASP A 57 -8.13 23.30 13.30
C ASP A 57 -6.80 22.82 13.94
N GLY A 58 -6.25 21.66 13.56
CA GLY A 58 -5.07 21.10 14.23
C GLY A 58 -5.33 20.72 15.71
N PRO A 59 -4.80 19.58 16.17
CA PRO A 59 -3.40 19.21 16.06
C PRO A 59 -3.20 17.92 15.27
N THR A 60 -1.95 17.53 15.10
CA THR A 60 -1.57 16.13 14.85
C THR A 60 -2.51 15.20 15.65
N PRO A 61 -3.08 14.14 15.04
CA PRO A 61 -3.84 13.15 15.78
C PRO A 61 -2.97 12.65 16.95
N ALA A 62 -3.57 12.38 18.11
CA ALA A 62 -2.86 11.68 19.17
C ALA A 62 -2.20 10.43 18.58
N ASP A 63 -0.98 10.11 19.01
CA ASP A 63 -0.21 9.03 18.41
C ASP A 63 -1.00 7.73 18.41
N TRP A 64 -0.85 6.95 17.34
CA TRP A 64 -1.61 5.72 17.09
C TRP A 64 -3.12 5.92 16.84
N ARG A 65 -3.66 7.15 16.91
CA ARG A 65 -5.05 7.39 16.52
C ARG A 65 -5.22 7.07 15.03
N ARG A 66 -6.20 6.22 14.77
CA ARG A 66 -6.64 5.85 13.43
C ARG A 66 -7.67 6.85 12.91
N LEU A 67 -7.46 7.30 11.68
CA LEU A 67 -8.34 8.23 10.98
C LEU A 67 -8.85 7.64 9.66
N PRO A 68 -10.13 7.87 9.31
CA PRO A 68 -11.16 8.42 10.18
C PRO A 68 -11.44 7.50 11.38
N GLU A 69 -12.13 8.02 12.40
CA GLU A 69 -12.56 7.21 13.54
C GLU A 69 -13.47 6.06 13.05
N GLY A 70 -13.18 4.84 13.49
CA GLY A 70 -13.87 3.63 13.01
C GLY A 70 -13.35 3.08 11.67
N ASP A 71 -12.28 3.66 11.12
CA ASP A 71 -11.74 3.38 9.78
C ASP A 71 -12.66 3.78 8.62
N ALA A 72 -12.07 4.05 7.47
CA ALA A 72 -12.84 4.20 6.24
C ALA A 72 -13.17 2.83 5.68
N HIS A 73 -14.44 2.52 5.45
CA HIS A 73 -14.88 1.23 4.92
C HIS A 73 -16.01 1.41 3.91
N ASP A 74 -15.79 0.91 2.69
CA ASP A 74 -16.82 0.81 1.67
C ASP A 74 -17.56 -0.54 1.78
N PRO A 75 -18.86 -0.57 2.09
CA PRO A 75 -19.62 -1.81 2.23
C PRO A 75 -19.87 -2.55 0.91
N GLU A 76 -19.71 -1.92 -0.25
CA GLU A 76 -19.89 -2.56 -1.56
C GLU A 76 -18.63 -3.30 -2.01
N SER A 77 -17.49 -2.59 -2.06
CA SER A 77 -16.22 -3.22 -2.45
C SER A 77 -15.52 -3.95 -1.30
N HIS A 78 -15.94 -3.69 -0.06
CA HIS A 78 -15.27 -4.13 1.18
C HIS A 78 -13.84 -3.61 1.33
N ALA A 79 -13.47 -2.59 0.56
CA ALA A 79 -12.21 -1.88 0.74
C ALA A 79 -12.23 -1.11 2.05
N GLN A 80 -11.11 -1.15 2.76
CA GLN A 80 -10.93 -0.41 3.99
C GLN A 80 -9.57 0.26 4.02
N TYR A 81 -9.49 1.42 4.66
CA TYR A 81 -8.22 2.01 5.03
C TYR A 81 -8.32 2.79 6.34
N TYR A 82 -7.17 3.04 6.95
CA TYR A 82 -7.03 4.09 7.95
C TYR A 82 -5.67 4.76 7.80
N PHE A 83 -5.56 5.99 8.30
CA PHE A 83 -4.32 6.74 8.43
C PHE A 83 -3.95 6.87 9.89
N HIS A 84 -2.68 6.68 10.23
CA HIS A 84 -2.16 6.97 11.57
C HIS A 84 -0.72 7.48 11.51
N ARG A 85 -0.22 7.92 12.67
CA ARG A 85 1.14 8.43 12.84
C ARG A 85 1.81 7.72 14.01
N HIS A 86 3.11 7.47 13.86
CA HIS A 86 3.98 7.02 14.95
C HIS A 86 4.76 8.21 15.52
N ASP A 87 5.01 8.18 16.83
CA ASP A 87 5.81 9.17 17.53
C ASP A 87 7.22 9.32 16.95
N GLY A 88 7.70 10.56 16.84
CA GLY A 88 9.13 10.85 16.66
C GLY A 88 9.80 10.36 15.37
N ALA A 89 9.06 9.75 14.42
CA ALA A 89 9.58 9.32 13.13
C ALA A 89 10.05 10.54 12.31
N PRO A 90 11.38 10.74 12.13
CA PRO A 90 11.88 11.91 11.42
C PRO A 90 11.50 11.81 9.94
N GLY A 91 10.72 12.77 9.44
CA GLY A 91 10.41 12.89 8.01
C GLY A 91 8.99 12.48 7.59
N ASP A 92 8.22 11.81 8.45
CA ASP A 92 6.87 11.36 8.12
C ASP A 92 5.76 12.24 8.72
N LEU A 93 4.72 12.47 7.91
CA LEU A 93 3.42 12.97 8.36
C LEU A 93 2.61 11.84 9.01
N GLY A 94 2.74 10.63 8.47
CA GLY A 94 2.04 9.42 8.88
C GLY A 94 1.92 8.46 7.70
N HIS A 95 1.15 7.41 7.85
CA HIS A 95 0.94 6.44 6.79
C HIS A 95 -0.47 5.85 6.80
N PHE A 96 -0.91 5.47 5.61
CA PHE A 96 -2.13 4.71 5.41
C PHE A 96 -1.83 3.22 5.52
N HIS A 97 -2.73 2.47 6.14
CA HIS A 97 -2.85 1.05 5.90
C HIS A 97 -4.09 0.79 5.05
N THR A 98 -3.96 -0.09 4.05
CA THR A 98 -5.06 -0.47 3.17
C THR A 98 -5.38 -1.95 3.33
N PHE A 99 -6.66 -2.27 3.25
CA PHE A 99 -7.20 -3.60 3.52
C PHE A 99 -8.32 -3.97 2.56
N LEU A 100 -8.57 -5.26 2.46
CA LEU A 100 -9.83 -5.80 1.99
C LEU A 100 -10.47 -6.63 3.11
N ARG A 101 -11.75 -6.40 3.42
CA ARG A 101 -12.47 -7.25 4.38
C ARG A 101 -12.86 -8.57 3.74
N ALA A 102 -13.02 -9.60 4.57
CA ALA A 102 -13.29 -10.98 4.16
C ALA A 102 -14.42 -11.12 3.11
N PRO A 103 -15.56 -10.40 3.20
CA PRO A 103 -16.61 -10.50 2.19
C PRO A 103 -16.20 -10.05 0.78
N GLY A 104 -15.18 -9.19 0.63
CA GLY A 104 -14.65 -8.78 -0.69
C GLY A 104 -13.52 -9.67 -1.22
N MET A 105 -12.96 -10.53 -0.37
CA MET A 105 -11.83 -11.39 -0.74
C MET A 105 -12.23 -12.43 -1.80
N PRO A 106 -11.29 -12.90 -2.64
CA PRO A 106 -11.53 -14.02 -3.54
C PRO A 106 -12.02 -15.27 -2.81
N ALA A 107 -12.80 -16.10 -3.49
CA ALA A 107 -13.13 -17.41 -2.96
C ALA A 107 -11.86 -18.28 -2.92
N GLY A 108 -11.71 -19.08 -1.85
CA GLY A 108 -10.61 -20.02 -1.74
C GLY A 108 -9.26 -19.42 -1.35
N VAL A 109 -9.25 -18.18 -0.82
CA VAL A 109 -8.06 -17.53 -0.25
C VAL A 109 -7.43 -18.42 0.83
N ARG A 110 -6.10 -18.48 0.84
CA ARG A 110 -5.33 -19.37 1.71
C ARG A 110 -4.43 -18.61 2.67
N PRO A 111 -4.17 -19.17 3.86
CA PRO A 111 -3.09 -18.70 4.72
C PRO A 111 -1.74 -18.76 4.00
N LEU A 112 -0.91 -17.73 4.20
CA LEU A 112 0.51 -17.80 3.83
C LEU A 112 1.21 -18.94 4.58
N VAL A 113 0.91 -19.06 5.87
CA VAL A 113 1.43 -20.12 6.75
C VAL A 113 0.24 -20.83 7.38
N PRO A 114 -0.08 -22.07 6.93
CA PRO A 114 -1.11 -22.87 7.58
C PRO A 114 -0.73 -23.14 9.04
N ASP A 115 -1.67 -22.89 9.95
CA ASP A 115 -1.54 -23.21 11.37
C ASP A 115 -2.82 -23.95 11.78
N GLU A 116 -2.71 -25.23 12.10
CA GLU A 116 -3.85 -26.04 12.56
C GLU A 116 -4.23 -25.72 14.01
N ALA A 117 -3.31 -25.14 14.79
CA ALA A 117 -3.53 -24.82 16.20
C ALA A 117 -4.22 -23.46 16.39
N THR A 118 -4.00 -22.52 15.47
CA THR A 118 -4.66 -21.20 15.49
C THR A 118 -5.72 -21.13 14.40
N PRO A 119 -7.01 -20.99 14.76
CA PRO A 119 -8.05 -20.76 13.77
C PRO A 119 -7.70 -19.57 12.88
N TRP A 120 -7.75 -19.78 11.57
CA TRP A 120 -7.63 -18.71 10.59
C TRP A 120 -8.59 -17.57 10.95
N PRO A 121 -8.15 -16.29 10.91
CA PRO A 121 -9.03 -15.17 11.19
C PRO A 121 -10.23 -15.20 10.23
N GLY A 122 -11.37 -15.63 10.77
CA GLY A 122 -12.59 -15.92 10.03
C GLY A 122 -13.68 -14.89 10.29
N GLY A 123 -14.78 -15.02 9.55
CA GLY A 123 -15.95 -14.16 9.73
C GLY A 123 -15.85 -12.80 9.03
N ARG A 124 -16.98 -12.09 8.98
CA ARG A 124 -17.16 -10.86 8.19
C ARG A 124 -16.26 -9.69 8.64
N GLY A 125 -15.76 -9.73 9.87
CA GLY A 125 -14.90 -8.70 10.45
C GLY A 125 -13.43 -8.82 10.06
N SER A 126 -12.99 -9.99 9.56
CA SER A 126 -11.59 -10.24 9.23
C SER A 126 -11.11 -9.43 8.03
N VAL A 127 -9.85 -9.03 8.06
CA VAL A 127 -9.22 -8.17 7.04
C VAL A 127 -7.91 -8.78 6.57
N SER A 128 -7.53 -8.52 5.32
CA SER A 128 -6.18 -8.77 4.82
C SER A 128 -5.56 -7.44 4.43
N HIS A 129 -4.34 -7.19 4.89
CA HIS A 129 -3.58 -6.00 4.58
C HIS A 129 -3.01 -6.12 3.16
N LEU A 130 -3.25 -5.08 2.36
CA LEU A 130 -2.78 -5.04 0.98
C LEU A 130 -1.39 -4.43 0.93
N VAL A 131 -1.27 -3.17 1.35
CA VAL A 131 -0.02 -2.42 1.43
C VAL A 131 -0.23 -1.18 2.31
N ALA A 132 0.84 -0.72 2.94
CA ALA A 132 0.87 0.57 3.62
C ALA A 132 1.55 1.63 2.74
N LEU A 133 1.06 2.87 2.83
CA LEU A 133 1.55 4.03 2.08
C LEU A 133 2.00 5.11 3.05
N ALA A 134 3.30 5.37 3.08
CA ALA A 134 3.87 6.46 3.85
C ALA A 134 3.76 7.80 3.14
N VAL A 135 3.50 8.84 3.92
CA VAL A 135 3.38 10.23 3.47
C VAL A 135 4.39 11.08 4.21
N ASP A 136 5.24 11.80 3.46
CA ASP A 136 6.22 12.71 4.04
C ASP A 136 5.55 13.94 4.67
N ARG A 137 6.32 14.71 5.44
CA ARG A 137 5.82 15.96 6.07
C ARG A 137 5.29 17.02 5.09
N ARG A 138 5.60 16.90 3.80
CA ARG A 138 5.08 17.79 2.75
C ARG A 138 3.78 17.25 2.13
N GLY A 139 3.26 16.12 2.61
CA GLY A 139 2.05 15.50 2.10
C GLY A 139 2.27 14.66 0.84
N ARG A 140 3.51 14.28 0.52
CA ARG A 140 3.84 13.49 -0.69
C ARG A 140 3.96 12.00 -0.35
N PRO A 141 3.45 11.10 -1.22
CA PRO A 141 3.79 9.68 -1.15
C PRO A 141 5.30 9.49 -1.11
N SER A 142 5.82 8.77 -0.11
CA SER A 142 7.26 8.59 0.08
C SER A 142 7.70 7.14 -0.02
N HIS A 143 6.94 6.22 0.57
CA HIS A 143 7.28 4.79 0.60
C HIS A 143 6.02 3.93 0.53
N LEU A 144 6.20 2.73 0.00
CA LEU A 144 5.27 1.62 0.15
C LEU A 144 5.92 0.55 1.01
N PHE A 145 5.14 -0.10 1.87
CA PHE A 145 5.65 -1.19 2.69
C PHE A 145 4.57 -2.20 3.09
N THR A 146 5.03 -3.40 3.43
CA THR A 146 4.21 -4.48 3.98
C THR A 146 4.71 -4.82 5.38
N THR A 147 3.82 -5.27 6.23
CA THR A 147 4.12 -5.54 7.64
C THR A 147 4.10 -7.03 7.94
N ASN A 148 4.53 -7.37 9.14
CA ASN A 148 4.25 -8.66 9.76
C ASN A 148 2.80 -8.71 10.29
N ARG A 149 2.27 -9.92 10.52
CA ARG A 149 0.89 -10.17 10.94
C ARG A 149 0.51 -9.41 12.22
N TRP A 150 1.39 -9.39 13.21
CA TRP A 150 1.09 -8.75 14.50
C TRP A 150 0.81 -7.25 14.41
N VAL A 151 1.31 -6.57 13.37
CA VAL A 151 1.16 -5.12 13.20
C VAL A 151 -0.30 -4.75 12.90
N THR A 152 -0.99 -5.60 12.14
CA THR A 152 -2.34 -5.34 11.66
C THR A 152 -3.39 -6.29 12.24
N GLY A 153 -2.97 -7.40 12.87
CA GLY A 153 -3.88 -8.45 13.34
C GLY A 153 -4.65 -9.12 12.19
N GLU A 154 -4.09 -9.11 10.99
CA GLU A 154 -4.78 -9.52 9.76
C GLU A 154 -4.93 -11.04 9.62
N ALA A 155 -5.85 -11.44 8.74
CA ALA A 155 -5.80 -12.70 8.04
C ALA A 155 -4.61 -12.67 7.05
N LEU A 156 -3.48 -13.25 7.46
CA LEU A 156 -2.22 -13.24 6.69
C LEU A 156 -2.32 -14.15 5.45
N CYS A 157 -2.93 -13.63 4.39
CA CYS A 157 -3.20 -14.35 3.15
C CYS A 157 -1.92 -14.52 2.31
N ALA A 158 -1.86 -15.62 1.56
CA ALA A 158 -0.80 -15.85 0.58
C ALA A 158 -0.73 -14.69 -0.42
N GLY A 159 0.48 -14.36 -0.88
CA GLY A 159 0.74 -13.17 -1.67
C GLY A 159 -0.02 -13.12 -2.98
N ASP A 160 -0.15 -14.25 -3.69
CA ASP A 160 -0.93 -14.33 -4.92
C ASP A 160 -2.41 -13.97 -4.68
N ASP A 161 -2.97 -14.41 -3.56
CA ASP A 161 -4.33 -14.08 -3.16
C ASP A 161 -4.46 -12.58 -2.83
N VAL A 162 -3.49 -12.01 -2.11
CA VAL A 162 -3.45 -10.56 -1.81
C VAL A 162 -3.30 -9.74 -3.10
N ILE A 163 -2.52 -10.21 -4.07
CA ILE A 163 -2.38 -9.55 -5.37
C ILE A 163 -3.71 -9.56 -6.13
N ALA A 164 -4.47 -10.66 -6.07
CA ALA A 164 -5.81 -10.72 -6.64
C ALA A 164 -6.82 -9.79 -5.92
N MET A 165 -6.60 -9.50 -4.63
CA MET A 165 -7.40 -8.53 -3.87
C MET A 165 -7.17 -7.08 -4.33
N LEU A 166 -6.00 -6.74 -4.87
CA LEU A 166 -5.67 -5.37 -5.33
C LEU A 166 -6.65 -4.86 -6.40
N ASP A 167 -7.20 -5.74 -7.25
CA ASP A 167 -8.19 -5.36 -8.28
C ASP A 167 -9.57 -4.99 -7.71
N ARG A 168 -9.81 -5.37 -6.46
CA ARG A 168 -11.06 -5.18 -5.72
C ARG A 168 -11.00 -4.01 -4.76
N PHE A 169 -9.81 -3.48 -4.47
CA PHE A 169 -9.65 -2.30 -3.64
C PHE A 169 -10.23 -1.05 -4.32
N ARG A 170 -11.45 -0.69 -3.93
CA ARG A 170 -12.19 0.44 -4.50
C ARG A 170 -12.92 1.21 -3.38
N PRO A 171 -12.20 1.87 -2.46
CA PRO A 171 -12.84 2.69 -1.45
C PRO A 171 -13.57 3.82 -2.16
N ALA A 172 -14.90 3.75 -2.26
CA ALA A 172 -15.72 4.75 -2.92
C ALA A 172 -16.84 5.15 -1.97
N GLY A 173 -16.70 6.32 -1.35
CA GLY A 173 -17.53 6.70 -0.21
C GLY A 173 -17.15 5.93 1.07
N ALA A 174 -15.92 5.42 1.15
CA ALA A 174 -15.43 4.70 2.31
C ALA A 174 -15.10 5.66 3.47
N GLY A 175 -14.54 6.83 3.14
CA GLY A 175 -14.05 7.79 4.11
C GLY A 175 -14.63 9.20 3.94
N PRO A 176 -14.11 10.17 4.69
CA PRO A 176 -14.69 11.51 4.78
C PRO A 176 -14.47 12.38 3.53
N SER A 177 -13.63 11.94 2.58
CA SER A 177 -13.34 12.69 1.36
C SER A 177 -13.21 11.76 0.15
N PRO A 178 -14.01 11.98 -0.91
CA PRO A 178 -13.87 11.26 -2.18
C PRO A 178 -12.49 11.40 -2.84
N ASP A 179 -11.77 12.49 -2.54
CA ASP A 179 -10.42 12.69 -3.07
C ASP A 179 -9.39 11.78 -2.40
N VAL A 180 -9.53 11.47 -1.10
CA VAL A 180 -8.66 10.50 -0.42
C VAL A 180 -8.87 9.10 -0.98
N ASP A 181 -10.13 8.69 -1.08
CA ASP A 181 -10.59 7.44 -1.70
C ASP A 181 -9.98 7.23 -3.10
N ARG A 182 -10.18 8.23 -3.98
CA ARG A 182 -9.72 8.19 -5.36
C ARG A 182 -8.19 8.26 -5.47
N TRP A 183 -7.53 9.02 -4.59
CA TRP A 183 -6.07 9.14 -4.56
C TRP A 183 -5.41 7.83 -4.12
N LEU A 184 -5.88 7.20 -3.05
CA LEU A 184 -5.37 5.90 -2.60
C LEU A 184 -5.55 4.82 -3.68
N ARG A 185 -6.74 4.72 -4.25
CA ARG A 185 -7.00 3.78 -5.35
C ARG A 185 -6.05 4.03 -6.53
N ALA A 186 -5.86 5.30 -6.92
CA ALA A 186 -4.99 5.63 -8.04
C ALA A 186 -3.52 5.33 -7.72
N LEU A 187 -3.04 5.55 -6.50
CA LEU A 187 -1.68 5.19 -6.09
C LEU A 187 -1.46 3.67 -6.16
N LEU A 188 -2.42 2.86 -5.68
CA LEU A 188 -2.32 1.40 -5.76
C LEU A 188 -2.30 0.90 -7.21
N VAL A 189 -3.01 1.56 -8.13
CA VAL A 189 -2.95 1.24 -9.57
C VAL A 189 -1.61 1.71 -10.17
N LEU A 190 -1.15 2.92 -9.85
CA LEU A 190 0.07 3.53 -10.38
C LEU A 190 1.33 2.71 -10.03
N PHE A 191 1.38 2.22 -8.80
CA PHE A 191 2.50 1.45 -8.26
C PHE A 191 2.21 -0.05 -8.20
N ARG A 192 1.22 -0.55 -8.97
CA ARG A 192 0.81 -1.95 -8.94
C ARG A 192 1.98 -2.95 -9.07
N PRO A 193 2.94 -2.79 -10.02
CA PRO A 193 4.10 -3.69 -10.11
C PRO A 193 5.00 -3.67 -8.86
N GLN A 194 5.19 -2.49 -8.27
CA GLN A 194 5.96 -2.32 -7.04
C GLN A 194 5.27 -2.99 -5.84
N ILE A 195 3.95 -2.85 -5.73
CA ILE A 195 3.15 -3.47 -4.67
C ILE A 195 3.20 -5.00 -4.77
N GLU A 196 3.03 -5.56 -5.97
CA GLU A 196 3.17 -7.00 -6.20
C GLU A 196 4.55 -7.51 -5.80
N HIS A 197 5.61 -6.77 -6.16
CA HIS A 197 6.97 -7.09 -5.74
C HIS A 197 7.11 -7.11 -4.22
N LEU A 198 6.59 -6.08 -3.52
CA LEU A 198 6.62 -6.00 -2.06
C LEU A 198 5.85 -7.16 -1.41
N ILE A 199 4.68 -7.52 -1.94
CA ILE A 199 3.88 -8.65 -1.42
C ILE A 199 4.64 -9.97 -1.56
N HIS A 200 5.30 -10.24 -2.69
CA HIS A 200 6.13 -11.44 -2.83
C HIS A 200 7.34 -11.42 -1.87
N ARG A 201 7.94 -10.24 -1.65
CA ARG A 201 9.06 -10.09 -0.71
C ARG A 201 8.62 -10.27 0.74
N ARG A 202 7.43 -9.77 1.12
CA ARG A 202 6.79 -10.04 2.40
C ARG A 202 6.72 -11.54 2.65
N ASP A 203 6.16 -12.27 1.70
CA ASP A 203 5.98 -13.72 1.83
C ASP A 203 7.31 -14.44 2.02
N ALA A 204 8.30 -14.13 1.19
CA ALA A 204 9.63 -14.71 1.31
C ALA A 204 10.27 -14.44 2.68
N VAL A 205 10.20 -13.20 3.18
CA VAL A 205 10.77 -12.80 4.47
C VAL A 205 10.05 -13.49 5.64
N LEU A 206 8.72 -13.53 5.63
CA LEU A 206 7.95 -14.16 6.69
C LEU A 206 8.11 -15.68 6.69
N LEU A 207 8.12 -16.32 5.52
CA LEU A 207 8.36 -17.76 5.39
C LEU A 207 9.77 -18.15 5.85
N GLU A 208 10.79 -17.35 5.51
CA GLU A 208 12.16 -17.57 6.01
C GLU A 208 12.24 -17.41 7.54
N ALA A 209 11.57 -16.40 8.10
CA ALA A 209 11.52 -16.20 9.54
C ALA A 209 10.84 -17.37 10.25
N VAL A 210 9.70 -17.84 9.71
CA VAL A 210 8.98 -19.01 10.24
C VAL A 210 9.79 -20.29 10.09
N ALA A 211 10.52 -20.49 8.99
CA ALA A 211 11.38 -21.67 8.83
C ALA A 211 12.50 -21.72 9.89
N ARG A 212 13.03 -20.56 10.30
CA ARG A 212 14.11 -20.47 11.30
C ARG A 212 13.62 -20.50 12.74
N GLN A 213 12.46 -19.90 13.01
CA GLN A 213 12.00 -19.62 14.38
C GLN A 213 10.61 -20.18 14.64
N GLY A 214 9.95 -20.87 13.72
CA GLY A 214 8.56 -21.33 13.88
C GLY A 214 7.55 -20.18 13.86
N LEU A 215 6.29 -20.49 14.19
CA LEU A 215 5.14 -19.58 14.06
C LEU A 215 5.24 -18.29 14.89
N GLN A 216 6.01 -18.31 15.98
CA GLN A 216 6.27 -17.12 16.80
C GLN A 216 6.95 -15.98 16.03
N ALA A 217 7.59 -16.27 14.89
CA ALA A 217 8.11 -15.24 14.00
C ALA A 217 7.03 -14.28 13.48
N LEU A 218 5.78 -14.73 13.37
CA LEU A 218 4.65 -13.91 12.95
C LEU A 218 4.20 -12.91 14.04
N GLU A 219 4.69 -13.11 15.27
CA GLU A 219 4.46 -12.26 16.44
C GLU A 219 5.72 -11.51 16.92
N ALA A 220 6.83 -11.65 16.17
CA ALA A 220 8.12 -11.06 16.50
C ALA A 220 8.11 -9.54 16.30
N ARG A 221 8.24 -8.78 17.39
CA ARG A 221 8.17 -7.30 17.39
C ARG A 221 9.33 -6.63 16.68
N GLU A 222 10.46 -7.32 16.57
CA GLU A 222 11.64 -6.89 15.82
C GLU A 222 11.44 -6.98 14.31
N LEU A 223 10.50 -7.79 13.84
CA LEU A 223 10.09 -7.90 12.44
C LEU A 223 8.74 -7.19 12.27
N GLU A 224 8.77 -5.86 12.24
CA GLU A 224 7.59 -5.03 12.02
C GLU A 224 7.29 -4.87 10.52
N ILE A 225 8.30 -4.45 9.76
CA ILE A 225 8.24 -4.24 8.31
C ILE A 225 8.89 -5.42 7.60
N ALA A 226 8.11 -6.16 6.82
CA ALA A 226 8.57 -7.33 6.08
C ALA A 226 9.16 -6.95 4.71
N SER A 227 8.71 -5.85 4.11
CA SER A 227 9.29 -5.30 2.88
C SER A 227 8.93 -3.83 2.74
N ALA A 228 9.79 -3.03 2.11
CA ALA A 228 9.55 -1.62 1.83
C ALA A 228 10.32 -1.15 0.60
N MET A 229 9.84 -0.09 -0.05
CA MET A 229 10.62 0.67 -1.04
C MET A 229 10.20 2.14 -1.12
N PRO A 230 11.12 3.05 -1.45
CA PRO A 230 10.77 4.43 -1.77
C PRO A 230 9.97 4.48 -3.08
N ILE A 231 9.10 5.49 -3.18
CA ILE A 231 8.32 5.78 -4.38
C ILE A 231 8.35 7.27 -4.68
N ASP A 232 8.27 7.61 -5.97
CA ASP A 232 8.06 8.98 -6.43
C ASP A 232 7.07 8.98 -7.61
N VAL A 233 5.98 9.73 -7.46
CA VAL A 233 4.89 9.79 -8.46
C VAL A 233 5.39 10.38 -9.78
N THR A 234 6.28 11.37 -9.74
CA THR A 234 6.82 12.05 -10.93
C THR A 234 7.77 11.13 -11.68
N GLU A 235 8.68 10.45 -10.97
CA GLU A 235 9.60 9.50 -11.56
C GLU A 235 8.85 8.32 -12.19
N GLN A 236 7.85 7.78 -11.49
CA GLN A 236 7.02 6.70 -12.01
C GLN A 236 6.24 7.14 -13.25
N ALA A 237 5.61 8.32 -13.25
CA ALA A 237 4.90 8.85 -14.41
C ALA A 237 5.82 9.03 -15.63
N ARG A 238 7.04 9.55 -15.43
CA ARG A 238 8.06 9.68 -16.48
C ARG A 238 8.47 8.32 -17.05
N ALA A 239 8.69 7.33 -16.18
CA ALA A 239 9.06 5.98 -16.61
C ALA A 239 7.94 5.34 -17.46
N LEU A 240 6.68 5.47 -17.06
CA LEU A 240 5.54 4.94 -17.81
C LEU A 240 5.37 5.62 -19.17
N ALA A 241 5.58 6.93 -19.25
CA ALA A 241 5.57 7.67 -20.51
C ALA A 241 6.66 7.16 -21.46
N ALA A 242 7.89 6.95 -20.96
CA ALA A 242 8.99 6.41 -21.75
C ALA A 242 8.73 4.98 -22.25
N ILE A 243 8.15 4.10 -21.42
CA ILE A 243 7.76 2.74 -21.83
C ILE A 243 6.67 2.80 -22.92
N SER A 244 5.71 3.72 -22.78
CA SER A 244 4.61 3.89 -23.75
C SER A 244 5.15 4.38 -25.10
N ALA A 245 6.08 5.33 -25.11
CA ALA A 245 6.71 5.84 -26.33
C ALA A 245 7.49 4.74 -27.07
N LYS A 246 8.29 3.94 -26.37
CA LYS A 246 9.04 2.82 -26.96
C LYS A 246 8.15 1.76 -27.61
N ARG A 247 6.92 1.56 -27.11
CA ARG A 247 5.96 0.62 -27.71
C ARG A 247 5.25 1.16 -28.94
N GLN A 248 5.14 2.48 -29.05
CA GLN A 248 4.56 3.15 -30.21
C GLN A 248 5.56 3.29 -31.36
N ASP A 249 6.86 3.15 -31.08
CA ASP A 249 7.95 3.16 -32.07
C ASP A 249 8.69 1.80 -32.14
N PRO A 250 8.08 0.75 -32.74
CA PRO A 250 8.74 -0.54 -32.93
C PRO A 250 9.78 -0.56 -34.06
N ALA A 251 10.00 0.56 -34.79
CA ALA A 251 10.74 0.61 -36.06
C ALA A 251 12.08 1.39 -36.01
N GLY A 252 12.56 1.81 -34.84
CA GLY A 252 13.84 2.51 -34.68
C GLY A 252 15.10 1.63 -34.56
N GLY A 253 15.06 0.38 -35.02
CA GLY A 253 16.17 -0.58 -34.94
C GLY A 253 16.61 -1.08 -36.32
N GLU A 254 17.83 -0.67 -36.70
CA GLU A 254 18.62 -0.99 -37.90
C GLU A 254 18.52 -0.01 -39.08
N VAL A 255 19.45 0.96 -39.06
CA VAL A 255 20.22 1.40 -40.24
C VAL A 255 21.69 1.15 -39.92
#